data_AF-A0A2T2S223-F1
#
_entry.id   AF-A0A2T2S223-F1
#
_cell.length_a   1.000
_cell.length_b   1.000
_cell.length_c   1.000
_cell.angle_alpha   90.00
_cell.angle_beta   90.00
_cell.angle_gamma   90.00
#
_symmetry.space_group_name_H-M   'P 1'
#
loop_
_entity.id
_entity.type
_entity.pdbx_description
1 polymer ?
#
loop_
_entity_poly.entity_id
_entity_poly.type
_entity_poly.pdbx_seq_one_letter_code
_entity_poly.pdbx_strand_id
1 'polypeptide(L)'
;MIPILREFWKSKSSAQATRIGITDLVRRETGRTVQAWIMERRLTEAKRLLMRTDRSVESIAQQVSFNHTSYFIRKFRDGNAMTPNEWRQSLARAS
;
A
#
# COMPACT_ATOMS: atom_id res chain seq x y z
N MET A 1 -10.45 -11.49 -0.99
CA MET A 1 -8.99 -11.75 -0.86
C MET A 1 -8.25 -10.64 -1.61
N ILE A 2 -7.29 -9.95 -1.00
CA ILE A 2 -6.70 -8.72 -1.57
C ILE A 2 -5.85 -9.08 -2.81
N PRO A 3 -6.09 -8.50 -4.01
CA PRO A 3 -5.44 -8.89 -5.27
C PRO A 3 -3.90 -8.89 -5.26
N ILE A 4 -3.29 -8.07 -4.40
CA ILE A 4 -1.84 -7.89 -4.29
C ILE A 4 -1.08 -9.10 -3.74
N LEU A 5 -1.77 -10.09 -3.16
CA LEU A 5 -1.14 -11.26 -2.54
C LEU A 5 -0.93 -12.43 -3.51
N ARG A 6 -1.59 -12.43 -4.67
CA ARG A 6 -1.58 -13.55 -5.63
C ARG A 6 -0.22 -13.73 -6.32
N GLU A 7 0.40 -12.63 -6.73
CA GLU A 7 1.65 -12.67 -7.50
C GLU A 7 2.87 -12.91 -6.60
N PHE A 8 2.82 -12.47 -5.34
CA PHE A 8 3.86 -12.78 -4.36
C PHE A 8 3.93 -14.28 -4.02
N TRP A 9 2.77 -14.94 -3.90
CA TRP A 9 2.70 -16.37 -3.56
C TRP A 9 3.03 -17.30 -4.73
N LYS A 10 2.74 -16.89 -5.97
CA LYS A 10 3.12 -17.67 -7.17
C LYS A 10 4.63 -17.80 -7.34
N SER A 11 5.39 -16.76 -7.00
CA SER A 11 6.85 -16.73 -7.22
C SER A 11 7.66 -17.58 -6.21
N LYS A 12 7.10 -17.92 -5.04
CA LYS A 12 7.83 -18.58 -3.95
C LYS A 12 7.30 -19.97 -3.56
N SER A 13 6.23 -20.44 -4.20
CA SER A 13 5.62 -21.74 -3.90
C SER A 13 6.36 -22.96 -4.48
N SER A 14 7.44 -22.78 -5.25
CA SER A 14 8.22 -23.90 -5.83
C SER A 14 9.39 -24.39 -4.97
N ALA A 15 9.75 -23.71 -3.88
CA ALA A 15 10.83 -24.13 -3.00
C ALA A 15 10.37 -24.15 -1.54
N GLN A 16 9.93 -25.33 -1.09
CA GLN A 16 9.74 -25.76 0.30
C GLN A 16 8.79 -24.92 1.16
N ALA A 17 7.61 -25.49 1.40
CA ALA A 17 6.72 -25.13 2.49
C ALA A 17 7.44 -25.31 3.84
N THR A 18 8.25 -24.32 4.22
CA THR A 18 8.85 -24.25 5.55
C THR A 18 7.70 -23.93 6.51
N ARG A 19 7.60 -24.62 7.64
CA ARG A 19 6.54 -24.51 8.67
C ARG A 19 6.51 -23.14 9.41
N ILE A 20 7.04 -22.10 8.80
CA ILE A 20 7.02 -20.72 9.28
C ILE A 20 5.77 -20.04 8.71
N GLY A 21 5.00 -19.40 9.59
CA GLY A 21 3.81 -18.67 9.18
C GLY A 21 4.17 -17.50 8.26
N ILE A 22 3.20 -17.03 7.47
CA ILE A 22 3.35 -15.85 6.60
C ILE A 22 3.88 -14.63 7.38
N THR A 23 3.49 -14.52 8.66
CA THR A 23 3.98 -13.50 9.59
C THR A 23 5.49 -13.57 9.80
N ASP A 24 6.01 -14.76 10.07
CA ASP A 24 7.43 -14.97 10.35
C ASP A 24 8.26 -14.80 9.09
N LEU A 25 7.76 -15.26 7.95
CA LEU A 25 8.42 -15.08 6.66
C LEU A 25 8.56 -13.60 6.31
N VAL A 26 7.47 -12.81 6.38
CA VAL A 26 7.55 -11.37 6.07
C VAL A 26 8.45 -10.64 7.04
N ARG A 27 8.39 -10.98 8.34
CA ARG A 27 9.28 -10.38 9.33
C ARG A 27 10.75 -10.69 9.08
N ARG A 28 11.07 -11.94 8.73
CA ARG A 28 12.43 -12.38 8.43
C ARG A 28 12.99 -11.71 7.18
N GLU A 29 12.19 -11.60 6.13
CA GLU A 29 12.66 -11.08 4.83
C GLU A 29 12.67 -9.55 4.76
N THR A 30 11.77 -8.87 5.49
CA THR A 30 11.59 -7.41 5.38
C THR A 30 11.94 -6.63 6.66
N GLY A 31 12.15 -7.34 7.79
CA GLY A 31 12.28 -6.72 9.11
C GLY A 31 10.99 -6.11 9.66
N ARG A 32 9.87 -6.20 8.93
CA ARG A 32 8.59 -5.53 9.22
C ARG A 32 7.49 -6.52 9.53
N THR A 33 6.46 -6.08 10.26
CA THR A 33 5.25 -6.88 10.42
C THR A 33 4.51 -6.97 9.07
N VAL A 34 3.74 -8.05 8.87
CA VAL A 34 2.88 -8.22 7.67
C VAL A 34 1.97 -7.02 7.47
N GLN A 35 1.39 -6.49 8.54
CA GLN A 35 0.51 -5.33 8.48
C GLN A 35 1.24 -4.08 8.00
N ALA A 36 2.46 -3.81 8.51
CA ALA A 36 3.26 -2.68 8.06
C ALA A 36 3.66 -2.82 6.59
N TRP A 37 4.05 -4.02 6.17
CA TRP A 37 4.40 -4.31 4.78
C TRP A 37 3.21 -4.13 3.82
N ILE A 38 2.02 -4.63 4.19
CA ILE A 38 0.80 -4.42 3.41
C ILE A 38 0.44 -2.93 3.35
N MET A 39 0.56 -2.21 4.48
CA MET A 39 0.24 -0.79 4.54
C MET A 39 1.12 0.02 3.58
N GLU A 40 2.43 -0.21 3.60
CA GLU A 40 3.37 0.45 2.70
C GLU A 40 3.06 0.19 1.22
N ARG A 41 2.75 -1.07 0.86
CA ARG A 41 2.34 -1.44 -0.50
C ARG A 41 1.09 -0.69 -0.94
N ARG A 42 0.08 -0.57 -0.06
CA ARG A 42 -1.15 0.19 -0.34
C ARG A 42 -0.87 1.67 -0.52
N LEU A 43 -0.04 2.28 0.32
CA LEU A 43 0.34 3.69 0.21
C LEU A 43 1.14 3.97 -1.06
N THR A 44 2.01 3.04 -1.46
CA THR A 44 2.77 3.12 -2.71
C THR A 44 1.85 3.11 -3.93
N GLU A 45 0.87 2.20 -3.96
CA GLU A 45 -0.10 2.17 -5.05
C GLU A 45 -1.00 3.42 -5.04
N ALA A 46 -1.37 3.92 -3.87
CA ALA A 46 -2.14 5.17 -3.76
C ALA A 46 -1.38 6.36 -4.37
N LYS A 47 -0.07 6.50 -4.12
CA LYS A 47 0.77 7.51 -4.79
C LYS A 47 0.73 7.38 -6.31
N ARG A 48 0.86 6.14 -6.81
CA ARG A 48 0.81 5.86 -8.25
C ARG A 48 -0.52 6.31 -8.87
N LEU A 49 -1.64 6.03 -8.20
CA LEU A 49 -2.97 6.44 -8.64
C LEU A 49 -3.17 7.96 -8.57
N LEU A 50 -2.66 8.61 -7.51
CA LEU A 50 -2.69 10.06 -7.35
C LEU A 50 -1.91 10.80 -8.44
N MET A 51 -0.81 10.21 -8.94
CA MET A 51 -0.02 10.77 -10.06
C MET A 51 -0.69 10.59 -11.42
N ARG A 52 -1.33 9.45 -11.65
CA ARG A 52 -1.74 9.02 -12.99
C ARG A 52 -3.22 9.25 -13.29
N THR A 53 -3.99 9.69 -12.30
CA THR A 53 -5.45 9.83 -12.41
C THR A 53 -5.98 11.01 -11.62
N ASP A 54 -7.11 11.56 -12.08
CA ASP A 54 -7.85 12.64 -11.40
C ASP A 54 -8.97 12.12 -10.48
N ARG A 55 -8.90 10.84 -10.09
CA ARG A 55 -9.92 10.21 -9.23
C ARG A 55 -9.99 10.89 -7.86
N SER A 56 -11.18 10.89 -7.26
CA SER A 56 -11.35 11.39 -5.90
C SER A 56 -10.51 10.61 -4.89
N VAL A 57 -10.11 11.27 -3.79
CA VAL A 57 -9.35 10.65 -2.70
C VAL A 57 -10.10 9.45 -2.12
N GLU A 58 -11.43 9.53 -2.05
CA GLU A 58 -12.31 8.44 -1.63
C GLU A 58 -12.24 7.24 -2.58
N SER A 59 -12.34 7.46 -3.89
CA SER A 59 -12.24 6.40 -4.89
C SER A 59 -10.89 5.69 -4.83
N ILE A 60 -9.81 6.46 -4.66
CA ILE A 60 -8.45 5.89 -4.48
C ILE A 60 -8.37 5.09 -3.18
N ALA A 61 -8.92 5.59 -2.07
CA ALA A 61 -8.94 4.88 -0.79
C ALA A 61 -9.64 3.51 -0.91
N GLN A 62 -10.80 3.48 -1.57
CA GLN A 62 -11.53 2.24 -1.83
C GLN A 62 -10.73 1.28 -2.72
N GLN A 63 -10.10 1.79 -3.78
CA GLN A 63 -9.29 1.00 -4.71
C GLN A 63 -8.07 0.35 -4.03
N VAL A 64 -7.43 1.06 -3.08
CA VAL A 64 -6.34 0.51 -2.26
C VAL A 64 -6.82 -0.18 -0.98
N SER A 65 -8.10 -0.59 -0.96
CA SER A 65 -8.72 -1.43 0.08
C SER A 65 -8.74 -0.80 1.48
N PHE A 66 -8.98 0.51 1.56
CA PHE A 66 -9.34 1.20 2.80
C PHE A 66 -10.86 1.33 2.92
N ASN A 67 -11.41 0.90 4.05
CA ASN A 67 -12.84 0.99 4.33
C ASN A 67 -13.29 2.41 4.67
N HIS A 68 -12.37 3.25 5.17
CA HIS A 68 -12.66 4.61 5.59
C HIS A 68 -11.64 5.58 4.99
N THR A 69 -12.14 6.58 4.26
CA THR A 69 -11.33 7.63 3.63
C THR A 69 -10.53 8.41 4.65
N SER A 70 -11.11 8.74 5.82
CA SER A 70 -10.41 9.47 6.89
C SER A 70 -9.22 8.69 7.44
N TYR A 71 -9.34 7.37 7.57
CA TYR A 71 -8.24 6.51 8.01
C TYR A 71 -7.14 6.43 6.95
N PHE A 72 -7.51 6.32 5.67
CA PHE A 72 -6.57 6.41 4.55
C PHE A 72 -5.80 7.74 4.56
N ILE A 73 -6.49 8.87 4.67
CA ILE A 73 -5.85 10.20 4.67
C ILE A 73 -4.86 10.31 5.82
N ARG A 74 -5.24 9.87 7.03
CA ARG A 74 -4.33 9.85 8.18
C ARG A 74 -3.09 9.00 7.90
N LYS A 75 -3.27 7.75 7.45
CA LYS A 75 -2.14 6.86 7.16
C LYS A 75 -1.25 7.35 6.02
N PHE A 76 -1.84 7.96 5.00
CA PHE A 76 -1.10 8.57 3.91
C PHE A 76 -0.25 9.73 4.43
N ARG A 77 -0.82 10.62 5.25
CA ARG A 77 -0.09 11.72 5.87
C ARG A 77 1.00 11.23 6.81
N ASP A 78 0.72 10.26 7.67
CA ASP A 78 1.71 9.67 8.58
C ASP A 78 2.93 9.12 7.81
N GLY A 79 2.71 8.56 6.62
CA GLY A 79 3.78 8.01 5.77
C GLY A 79 4.45 9.01 4.80
N ASN A 80 3.89 10.20 4.61
CA ASN A 80 4.31 11.15 3.55
C ASN A 80 4.41 12.61 3.98
N ALA A 81 4.14 12.91 5.25
CA ALA A 81 4.01 14.25 5.83
C ALA A 81 2.91 15.15 5.22
N MET A 82 2.25 14.73 4.14
CA MET A 82 1.23 15.50 3.40
C MET A 82 -0.01 14.66 3.17
N THR A 83 -1.18 15.31 3.09
CA THR A 83 -2.43 14.64 2.69
C THR A 83 -2.40 14.25 1.20
N PRO A 84 -3.25 13.30 0.76
CA PRO A 84 -3.32 12.91 -0.65
C PRO A 84 -3.57 14.08 -1.62
N ASN A 85 -4.39 15.06 -1.22
CA ASN A 85 -4.69 16.24 -2.03
C ASN A 85 -3.51 17.21 -2.09
N GLU A 86 -2.89 17.52 -0.95
CA GLU A 86 -1.69 18.37 -0.91
C GLU A 86 -0.55 17.76 -1.72
N TRP A 87 -0.40 16.43 -1.65
CA TRP A 87 0.58 15.70 -2.44
C TRP A 87 0.30 15.85 -3.95
N ARG A 88 -0.95 15.65 -4.40
CA ARG A 88 -1.31 15.88 -5.81
C ARG A 88 -1.02 17.33 -6.25
N GLN A 89 -1.34 18.31 -5.42
CA GLN A 89 -1.05 19.72 -5.70
C GLN A 89 0.45 20.03 -5.74
N SER A 90 1.27 19.33 -4.96
CA SER A 90 2.74 19.50 -5.01
C SER A 90 3.31 19.02 -6.34
N LEU A 91 2.76 17.96 -6.94
CA LEU A 91 3.20 17.46 -8.24
C LEU A 91 2.88 18.43 -9.37
N ALA A 92 1.68 19.01 -9.36
CA ALA A 92 1.27 20.01 -10.35
C ALA A 92 2.13 21.29 -10.30
N ARG A 93 2.68 21.63 -9.13
CA ARG A 93 3.60 22.77 -8.95
C ARG A 93 5.04 22.48 -9.39
N ALA A 94 5.41 21.21 -9.50
CA ALA A 94 6.76 20.77 -9.85
C ALA A 94 6.91 20.42 -11.35
N SER A 95 5.83 20.58 -12.14
CA SER A 95 5.75 20.32 -13.57
C SER A 95 5.74 21.64 -14.34
#